data_AF-A0A838MTP6-F1
#
_entry.id   AF-A0A838MTP6-F1
#
_cell.length_a   1.000
_cell.length_b   1.000
_cell.length_c   1.000
_cell.angle_alpha   90.00
_cell.angle_beta   90.00
_cell.angle_gamma   90.00
#
_symmetry.space_group_name_H-M   'P 1'
#
loop_
_entity.id
_entity.type
_entity.pdbx_description
1 polymer ?
#
loop_
_entity_poly.entity_id
_entity_poly.type
_entity_poly.pdbx_seq_one_letter_code
_entity_poly.pdbx_strand_id
1 'polypeptide(L)'
;MSASLEKVLNEVRTLTPEEIKLLRDELDALLTTPHPRMSEDEFEQHLLDKGIISRVPPPITDLTPYRERQPVEILDGKPVSETIVEERR
;
A
#
# COMPACT_ATOMS: atom_id res chain seq x y z
N MET A 1 31.16 4.79 -5.25
CA MET A 1 30.46 3.56 -4.79
C MET A 1 31.50 2.58 -4.29
N SER A 2 31.23 1.81 -3.23
CA SER A 2 32.22 0.84 -2.74
C SER A 2 32.34 -0.33 -3.74
N ALA A 3 33.56 -0.82 -3.98
CA ALA A 3 33.82 -1.94 -4.88
C ALA A 3 33.06 -3.23 -4.50
N SER A 4 32.60 -3.34 -3.25
CA SER A 4 31.74 -4.42 -2.77
C SER A 4 30.31 -4.34 -3.34
N LEU A 5 29.75 -3.13 -3.49
CA LEU A 5 28.37 -2.94 -3.92
C LEU A 5 28.18 -3.29 -5.40
N GLU A 6 29.16 -2.93 -6.24
CA GLU A 6 29.13 -3.22 -7.67
C GLU A 6 29.17 -4.74 -7.97
N LYS A 7 29.88 -5.52 -7.15
CA LYS A 7 29.89 -6.98 -7.27
C LYS A 7 28.52 -7.58 -6.96
N VAL A 8 27.91 -7.16 -5.85
CA VAL A 8 26.56 -7.62 -5.46
C VAL A 8 25.54 -7.26 -6.55
N LEU A 9 25.60 -6.05 -7.11
CA LEU A 9 24.69 -5.65 -8.19
C LEU A 9 24.84 -6.49 -9.47
N ASN A 10 26.06 -6.93 -9.79
CA ASN A 10 26.29 -7.81 -10.94
C ASN A 10 25.77 -9.22 -10.70
N GLU A 11 25.89 -9.75 -9.48
CA GLU A 11 25.34 -11.06 -9.11
C GLU A 11 23.80 -11.04 -9.14
N VAL A 12 23.17 -9.96 -8.65
CA VAL A 12 21.71 -9.79 -8.69
C VAL A 12 21.16 -9.77 -10.12
N ARG A 13 21.92 -9.26 -11.09
CA ARG A 13 21.52 -9.26 -12.51
C ARG A 13 21.46 -10.65 -13.14
N THR A 14 22.13 -11.63 -12.54
CA THR A 14 22.16 -13.02 -13.04
C THR A 14 21.09 -13.91 -12.40
N LEU A 15 20.39 -13.40 -11.39
CA LEU A 15 19.33 -14.12 -10.70
C LEU A 15 18.10 -14.33 -11.58
N THR A 16 17.37 -15.40 -11.31
CA THR A 16 16.08 -15.68 -11.92
C THR A 16 15.00 -14.76 -11.36
N PRO A 17 13.84 -14.61 -12.05
CA PRO A 17 12.75 -13.78 -11.55
C PRO A 17 12.21 -14.19 -10.17
N GLU A 18 12.23 -15.48 -9.86
CA GLU A 18 11.85 -16.03 -8.54
C GLU A 18 12.83 -15.59 -7.45
N GLU A 19 14.13 -15.72 -7.70
CA GLU A 19 15.18 -15.33 -6.76
C GLU A 19 15.24 -13.81 -6.56
N ILE A 20 14.95 -13.03 -7.60
CA ILE A 20 14.84 -11.57 -7.49
C ILE A 20 13.67 -11.17 -6.60
N LYS A 21 12.53 -11.87 -6.68
CA LYS A 21 11.39 -11.62 -5.77
C LYS A 21 11.77 -11.93 -4.33
N LEU A 22 12.36 -13.09 -4.08
CA LEU A 22 12.78 -13.50 -2.75
C LEU A 22 13.82 -12.54 -2.16
N LEU A 23 14.78 -12.09 -2.98
CA LEU A 23 15.75 -11.07 -2.58
C LEU A 23 15.09 -9.72 -2.26
N ARG A 24 14.10 -9.30 -3.06
CA ARG A 24 13.34 -8.08 -2.79
C ARG A 24 12.62 -8.18 -1.45
N ASP A 25 11.92 -9.28 -1.19
CA ASP A 25 11.18 -9.46 0.06
C ASP A 25 12.11 -9.39 1.28
N GLU A 26 13.30 -9.98 1.17
CA GLU A 26 14.29 -9.96 2.26
C GLU A 26 14.95 -8.60 2.43
N LEU A 27 15.23 -7.90 1.33
CA LEU A 27 15.68 -6.50 1.37
C LEU A 27 14.61 -5.61 1.96
N ASP A 28 13.36 -5.79 1.60
CA ASP A 28 12.23 -5.04 2.15
C ASP A 28 12.10 -5.34 3.65
N ALA A 29 12.26 -6.58 4.11
CA ALA A 29 12.27 -6.91 5.54
C ALA A 29 13.42 -6.23 6.30
N LEU A 30 14.62 -6.17 5.71
CA LEU A 30 15.79 -5.51 6.30
C LEU A 30 15.68 -3.99 6.28
N LEU A 31 15.07 -3.43 5.24
CA LEU A 31 14.86 -1.99 5.05
C LEU A 31 13.58 -1.49 5.70
N THR A 32 12.67 -2.39 6.11
CA THR A 32 11.54 -2.08 6.96
C THR A 32 12.09 -1.73 8.34
N THR A 33 12.63 -0.52 8.45
CA THR A 33 12.56 0.21 9.71
C THR A 33 11.10 0.16 10.14
N PRO A 34 10.79 -0.20 11.40
CA PRO A 34 9.44 -0.07 11.90
C PRO A 34 9.05 1.37 11.65
N HIS A 35 8.22 1.59 10.63
CA HIS A 35 7.66 2.90 10.41
C HIS A 35 6.90 3.16 11.70
N PRO A 36 7.19 4.26 12.42
CA PRO A 36 6.35 4.61 13.55
C PRO A 36 4.92 4.50 13.04
N ARG A 37 4.07 3.77 13.76
CA ARG A 37 2.66 3.63 13.38
C ARG A 37 2.10 5.04 13.35
N MET A 38 2.11 5.65 12.17
CA MET A 38 1.58 6.98 11.97
C MET A 38 0.10 6.87 12.27
N SER A 39 -0.43 7.86 12.99
CA SER A 39 -1.88 8.01 13.00
C SER A 39 -2.37 8.26 11.57
N GLU A 40 -3.65 8.03 11.33
CA GLU A 40 -4.24 8.30 10.00
C GLU A 40 -4.02 9.77 9.60
N ASP A 41 -4.19 10.69 10.55
CA ASP A 41 -3.90 12.11 10.36
C ASP A 41 -2.43 12.39 9.97
N GLU A 42 -1.48 11.75 10.65
CA GLU A 42 -0.04 11.89 10.34
C GLU A 42 0.30 11.34 8.96
N PHE A 43 -0.35 10.24 8.57
CA PHE A 43 -0.17 9.63 7.26
C PHE A 43 -0.74 10.51 6.15
N GLU A 44 -1.94 11.08 6.35
CA GLU A 44 -2.55 12.02 5.41
C GLU A 44 -1.67 13.24 5.16
N GLN A 45 -1.08 13.81 6.22
CA GLN A 45 -0.15 14.94 6.08
C GLN A 45 1.13 14.54 5.34
N HIS A 46 1.69 13.37 5.64
CA HIS A 46 2.86 12.86 4.92
C HIS A 46 2.59 12.69 3.42
N LEU A 47 1.38 12.25 3.03
CA LEU A 47 0.98 12.16 1.63
C LEU A 47 0.84 13.53 0.96
N LEU A 48 0.33 14.52 1.70
CA LEU A 48 0.21 15.90 1.24
C LEU A 48 1.60 16.51 1.01
N ASP A 49 2.51 16.35 1.97
CA ASP A 49 3.89 16.87 1.89
C ASP A 49 4.69 16.26 0.74
N LYS A 50 4.41 14.99 0.41
CA LYS A 50 4.98 14.31 -0.76
C LYS A 50 4.30 14.69 -2.08
N GLY A 51 3.24 15.49 -2.05
CA GLY A 51 2.47 15.89 -3.23
C GLY A 51 1.70 14.74 -3.90
N ILE A 52 1.48 13.63 -3.17
CA ILE A 52 0.70 12.49 -3.66
C ILE A 52 -0.79 12.87 -3.68
N ILE A 53 -1.23 13.61 -2.67
CA ILE A 53 -2.56 14.22 -2.61
C ILE A 53 -2.43 15.74 -2.63
N SER A 54 -3.47 16.42 -3.12
CA SER A 54 -3.49 17.88 -3.21
C SER A 54 -4.08 18.58 -1.99
N ARG A 55 -4.86 17.85 -1.17
CA ARG A 55 -5.46 18.35 0.07
C ARG A 55 -5.95 17.19 0.94
N VAL A 56 -6.04 17.46 2.25
CA VAL A 56 -6.77 16.63 3.21
C VAL A 56 -8.17 17.21 3.40
N PRO A 57 -9.26 16.48 3.08
CA PRO A 57 -10.61 16.97 3.28
C PRO A 57 -10.93 17.05 4.79
N PRO A 58 -11.75 18.02 5.24
CA PRO A 58 -12.17 18.07 6.63
C PRO A 58 -13.02 16.85 6.98
N PRO A 59 -12.99 16.39 8.24
CA PRO A 59 -13.87 15.32 8.70
C PRO A 59 -15.33 15.66 8.44
N ILE A 60 -16.12 14.68 8.00
CA ILE A 60 -17.56 14.85 7.80
C ILE A 60 -18.21 14.93 9.18
N THR A 61 -18.63 16.14 9.57
CA THR A 61 -19.31 16.37 10.87
C THR A 61 -20.83 16.25 10.77
N ASP A 62 -21.41 16.52 9.59
CA ASP A 62 -22.84 16.43 9.35
C ASP A 62 -23.20 15.25 8.46
N LEU A 63 -23.85 14.25 9.06
CA LEU A 63 -24.32 13.05 8.37
C LEU A 63 -25.76 13.19 7.86
N THR A 64 -26.41 14.34 8.07
CA THR A 64 -27.79 14.60 7.60
C THR A 64 -27.99 14.33 6.11
N PRO A 65 -27.06 14.69 5.20
CA PRO A 65 -27.18 14.39 3.77
C PRO A 65 -27.14 12.89 3.43
N TYR A 66 -26.71 12.04 4.38
CA TYR A 66 -26.52 10.61 4.17
C TYR A 66 -27.65 9.77 4.79
N ARG A 67 -28.59 10.40 5.52
CA ARG A 67 -29.66 9.69 6.27
C ARG A 67 -30.53 8.79 5.40
N GLU A 68 -30.77 9.19 4.15
CA GLU A 68 -31.63 8.46 3.23
C GLU A 68 -30.86 7.48 2.33
N ARG A 69 -29.52 7.38 2.49
CA ARG A 69 -28.73 6.41 1.73
C ARG A 69 -29.11 5.00 2.16
N GLN A 70 -29.70 4.25 1.24
CA GLN A 70 -29.94 2.83 1.38
C GLN A 70 -28.78 2.06 0.75
N PRO A 71 -28.31 0.96 1.38
CA PRO A 71 -27.42 0.02 0.72
C PRO A 71 -28.03 -0.46 -0.59
N VAL A 72 -27.23 -0.54 -1.64
CA VAL A 72 -27.67 -1.18 -2.89
C VAL A 72 -27.62 -2.68 -2.66
N GLU A 73 -28.78 -3.34 -2.76
CA GLU A 73 -28.83 -4.80 -2.75
C GLU A 73 -28.10 -5.34 -3.98
N ILE A 74 -27.16 -6.25 -3.76
CA ILE A 74 -26.50 -6.97 -4.84
C ILE A 74 -27.49 -8.02 -5.35
N LEU A 75 -28.12 -7.74 -6.48
CA LEU A 75 -29.17 -8.58 -7.07
C LEU A 75 -28.63 -9.94 -7.56
N ASP A 76 -27.39 -9.98 -8.06
CA ASP A 76 -26.71 -11.20 -8.49
C ASP A 76 -25.19 -11.09 -8.25
N GLY A 77 -24.57 -12.16 -7.73
CA GLY A 77 -23.11 -12.29 -7.57
C GLY A 77 -22.56 -12.03 -6.17
N LYS A 78 -21.24 -12.21 -6.01
CA LYS A 78 -20.49 -11.91 -4.77
C LYS A 78 -19.98 -10.47 -4.76
N PRO A 79 -19.86 -9.82 -3.58
CA PRO A 79 -19.23 -8.51 -3.48
C PRO A 79 -17.80 -8.54 -4.01
N VAL A 80 -17.39 -7.49 -4.71
CA VAL A 80 -16.03 -7.35 -5.24
C VAL A 80 -14.98 -7.49 -4.14
N SER A 81 -15.26 -6.99 -2.94
CA SER A 81 -14.39 -7.16 -1.77
C SER A 81 -14.16 -8.62 -1.39
N GLU A 82 -15.16 -9.48 -1.55
CA GLU A 82 -15.05 -10.92 -1.28
C GLU A 82 -14.26 -11.61 -2.40
N THR A 83 -14.56 -11.28 -3.67
CA THR A 83 -13.83 -11.82 -4.83
C THR A 83 -12.33 -11.48 -4.78
N ILE A 84 -11.98 -10.24 -4.45
CA ILE A 84 -10.58 -9.81 -4.34
C ILE A 84 -9.83 -10.57 -3.24
N VAL A 85 -10.50 -10.92 -2.15
CA VAL A 85 -9.88 -11.67 -1.05
C VAL A 85 -9.69 -13.13 -1.42
N GLU A 86 -10.63 -13.74 -2.14
CA GLU A 86 -10.53 -15.13 -2.61
C GLU A 86 -9.40 -15.30 -3.66
N GLU A 87 -9.28 -14.38 -4.63
CA GLU A 87 -8.28 -14.48 -5.71
C GLU A 87 -6.84 -14.20 -5.27
N ARG A 88 -6.64 -13.57 -4.11
CA ARG A 88 -5.32 -13.18 -3.59
C ARG A 88 -4.77 -14.11 -2.50
N ARG A 89 -5.49 -15.18 -2.16
CA ARG A 89 -5.01 -16.27 -1.29
C ARG A 89 -4.36 -17.38 -2.11
#